data_AF-A0AAN8HHN4-F1
#
_entry.id   AF-A0AAN8HHN4-F1
#
_cell.length_a   1.000
_cell.length_b   1.000
_cell.length_c   1.000
_cell.angle_alpha   90.00
_cell.angle_beta   90.00
_cell.angle_gamma   90.00
#
_symmetry.space_group_name_H-M   'P 1'
#
loop_
_entity.id
_entity.type
_entity.pdbx_description
1 polymer ?
#
loop_
_entity_poly.entity_id
_entity_poly.type
_entity_poly.pdbx_seq_one_letter_code
_entity_poly.pdbx_strand_id
1 'polypeptide(L)'
;MFCQKNRTMEHIPPTQDSLLQHLKRVAYQSGIWATSELTQQRTPSPEGYGWTLDRDSLVWLPVWSTLPMASAACTELVKCGCKSASGCGARCSCKKAHWKSTVFCSCKCDR
;
A
#
# COMPACT_ATOMS: atom_id res chain seq x y z
N MET A 1 -12.36 -9.75 9.18
CA MET A 1 -12.14 -9.00 7.93
C MET A 1 -11.51 -7.66 8.25
N PHE A 2 -10.42 -7.31 7.57
CA PHE A 2 -9.34 -6.43 8.05
C PHE A 2 -9.72 -4.99 8.44
N CYS A 3 -10.91 -4.50 8.08
CA CYS A 3 -11.36 -3.13 8.35
C CYS A 3 -12.58 -3.05 9.28
N GLN A 4 -12.48 -3.64 10.47
CA GLN A 4 -13.53 -3.55 11.49
C GLN A 4 -13.14 -2.65 12.67
N LYS A 5 -14.17 -1.98 13.22
CA LYS A 5 -14.18 -1.13 14.41
C LYS A 5 -13.21 0.07 14.35
N ASN A 6 -11.89 -0.15 14.34
CA ASN A 6 -10.83 0.87 14.30
C ASN A 6 -9.59 0.49 13.47
N ARG A 7 -9.63 -0.60 12.71
CA ARG A 7 -8.51 -0.98 11.82
C ARG A 7 -8.67 -0.28 10.48
N THR A 8 -7.81 0.69 10.19
CA THR A 8 -7.73 1.33 8.87
C THR A 8 -7.13 0.34 7.86
N MET A 9 -7.47 0.48 6.57
CA MET A 9 -6.84 -0.33 5.50
C MET A 9 -5.32 -0.19 5.46
N GLU A 10 -4.79 0.88 6.04
CA GLU A 10 -3.36 1.15 6.14
C GLU A 10 -2.65 0.24 7.16
N HIS A 11 -3.40 -0.40 8.06
CA HIS A 11 -2.86 -1.33 9.06
C HIS A 11 -2.98 -2.80 8.65
N ILE A 12 -3.26 -3.08 7.37
CA ILE A 12 -3.20 -4.45 6.83
C ILE A 12 -1.73 -4.89 6.86
N PRO A 13 -1.43 -6.17 7.17
CA PRO A 13 -0.06 -6.67 7.09
C PRO A 13 0.58 -6.37 5.72
N PRO A 14 1.91 -6.19 5.67
CA PRO A 14 2.63 -5.93 4.43
C PRO A 14 2.32 -7.01 3.39
N THR A 15 2.15 -6.58 2.15
CA THR A 15 1.87 -7.50 1.03
C THR A 15 3.12 -8.32 0.69
N GLN A 16 2.94 -9.41 -0.06
CA GLN A 16 4.05 -10.18 -0.61
C GLN A 16 5.00 -9.29 -1.45
N ASP A 17 4.45 -8.31 -2.17
CA ASP A 17 5.25 -7.38 -2.96
C ASP A 17 6.08 -6.43 -2.06
N SER A 18 5.49 -5.88 -0.99
CA SER A 18 6.25 -5.09 -0.01
C SER A 18 7.36 -5.89 0.66
N LEU A 19 7.12 -7.17 0.98
CA LEU A 19 8.15 -8.08 1.49
C LEU A 19 9.27 -8.28 0.46
N LEU A 20 8.93 -8.48 -0.82
CA LEU A 20 9.92 -8.64 -1.88
C LEU A 20 10.82 -7.39 -2.01
N GLN A 21 10.24 -6.19 -1.97
CA GLN A 21 11.02 -4.94 -2.00
C GLN A 21 11.91 -4.80 -0.76
N HIS A 22 11.42 -5.19 0.41
CA HIS A 22 12.24 -5.21 1.64
C HIS A 22 13.42 -6.17 1.52
N LEU A 23 13.19 -7.41 1.05
CA LEU A 23 14.25 -8.40 0.86
C LEU A 23 15.33 -7.93 -0.12
N LYS A 24 14.94 -7.23 -1.20
CA LYS A 24 15.91 -6.62 -2.12
C LYS A 24 16.83 -5.62 -1.43
N ARG A 25 16.29 -4.76 -0.56
CA ARG A 25 17.08 -3.80 0.22
C ARG A 25 18.00 -4.49 1.22
N VAL A 26 17.50 -5.51 1.93
CA VAL A 26 18.30 -6.30 2.87
C VAL A 26 19.44 -7.00 2.15
N ALA A 27 19.17 -7.62 1.00
CA ALA A 27 20.20 -8.27 0.18
C ALA A 27 21.30 -7.28 -0.23
N TYR A 28 20.92 -6.11 -0.72
CA TYR A 28 21.86 -5.04 -1.08
C TYR A 28 22.71 -4.58 0.12
N GLN A 29 22.07 -4.30 1.27
CA GLN A 29 22.79 -3.91 2.49
C GLN A 29 23.74 -4.99 2.99
N SER A 30 23.29 -6.25 3.00
CA SER A 30 24.10 -7.38 3.42
C SER A 30 25.32 -7.57 2.52
N GLY A 31 25.19 -7.33 1.20
CA GLY A 31 26.31 -7.38 0.27
C GLY A 31 27.39 -6.33 0.56
N ILE A 32 26.98 -5.11 0.92
CA ILE A 32 27.92 -4.06 1.33
C ILE A 32 28.64 -4.48 2.62
N TRP A 33 27.86 -4.90 3.64
CA TRP A 33 28.41 -5.30 4.93
C TRP A 33 29.35 -6.51 4.84
N ALA A 34 29.08 -7.45 3.94
CA ALA A 34 29.95 -8.60 3.68
C ALA A 34 31.34 -8.19 3.18
N THR A 35 31.49 -6.99 2.64
CA THR A 35 32.77 -6.44 2.18
C THR A 35 33.34 -5.37 3.11
N SER A 36 32.84 -5.31 4.36
CA SER A 36 33.14 -4.24 5.31
C SER A 36 34.64 -4.10 5.66
N GLU A 37 35.41 -5.18 5.55
CA GLU A 37 36.84 -5.22 5.84
C GLU A 37 37.70 -4.60 4.72
N LEU A 38 37.16 -4.41 3.52
CA LEU A 38 37.89 -3.79 2.42
C LEU A 38 38.11 -2.30 2.67
N THR A 39 39.36 -1.84 2.57
CA THR A 39 39.73 -0.43 2.76
C THR A 39 39.00 0.51 1.79
N GLN A 40 38.70 0.04 0.58
CA GLN A 40 37.87 0.76 -0.40
C GLN A 40 36.74 -0.14 -0.87
N GLN A 41 35.59 -0.03 -0.20
CA GLN A 41 34.38 -0.72 -0.61
C GLN A 41 33.83 -0.11 -1.90
N ARG A 42 33.54 -0.97 -2.88
CA ARG A 42 32.78 -0.57 -4.06
C ARG A 42 31.30 -0.74 -3.77
N THR A 43 30.60 0.37 -3.61
CA THR A 43 29.14 0.38 -3.46
C THR A 43 28.49 0.38 -4.85
N PRO A 44 27.78 -0.68 -5.25
CA PRO A 44 27.04 -0.67 -6.51
C PRO A 44 25.85 0.30 -6.44
N SER A 45 25.23 0.63 -7.58
CA SER A 45 24.00 1.43 -7.57
C SER A 45 22.88 0.70 -6.81
N PRO A 46 22.12 1.38 -5.93
CA PRO A 46 20.97 0.79 -5.24
C PRO A 46 19.72 0.68 -6.13
N GLU A 47 19.73 1.25 -7.33
CA GLU A 47 18.61 1.21 -8.28
C GLU A 47 18.17 -0.24 -8.54
N GLY A 48 16.87 -0.50 -8.44
CA GLY A 48 16.30 -1.84 -8.64
C GLY A 48 16.44 -2.79 -7.44
N TYR A 49 17.25 -2.45 -6.42
CA TYR A 49 17.33 -3.18 -5.15
C TYR A 49 16.33 -2.66 -4.11
N GLY A 50 15.12 -2.31 -4.55
CA GLY A 50 14.10 -1.72 -3.70
C GLY A 50 14.34 -0.25 -3.37
N TRP A 51 15.15 0.44 -4.19
CA TRP A 51 15.36 1.88 -4.20
C TRP A 51 15.10 2.47 -5.59
N THR A 52 14.69 3.73 -5.63
CA THR A 52 14.54 4.55 -6.84
C THR A 52 15.17 5.91 -6.61
N LEU A 53 15.71 6.52 -7.66
CA LEU A 53 16.25 7.87 -7.58
C LEU A 53 15.13 8.88 -7.80
N ASP A 54 14.93 9.77 -6.83
CA ASP A 54 14.11 10.96 -7.03
C ASP A 54 14.87 11.93 -7.93
N ARG A 55 14.30 12.27 -9.09
CA ARG A 55 15.02 13.04 -10.12
C ARG A 55 15.19 14.51 -9.73
N ASP A 56 14.33 15.02 -8.86
CA ASP A 56 14.33 16.42 -8.45
C ASP A 56 15.32 16.66 -7.31
N SER A 57 15.24 15.85 -6.25
CA SER A 57 16.13 15.96 -5.09
C SER A 57 17.46 15.20 -5.23
N LEU A 58 17.58 14.32 -6.23
CA LEU A 58 18.71 13.40 -6.43
C LEU A 58 18.95 12.49 -5.21
N VAL A 59 17.90 12.19 -4.45
CA VAL A 59 17.93 11.32 -3.26
C VAL A 59 17.38 9.94 -3.60
N TRP A 60 18.01 8.90 -3.05
CA TRP A 60 17.50 7.54 -3.12
C TRP A 60 16.32 7.36 -2.15
N LEU A 61 15.16 7.05 -2.70
CA LEU A 61 13.95 6.76 -1.94
C LEU A 61 13.64 5.26 -1.95
N PRO A 62 13.20 4.68 -0.83
CA PRO A 62 12.83 3.28 -0.79
C PRO A 62 11.55 3.04 -1.59
N VAL A 63 11.55 1.99 -2.40
CA VAL A 63 10.34 1.47 -3.04
C VAL A 63 9.63 0.57 -2.02
N TRP A 64 8.52 1.05 -1.47
CA TRP A 64 7.76 0.28 -0.46
C TRP A 64 6.85 -0.79 -1.06
N SER A 65 6.32 -0.52 -2.24
CA SER A 65 5.42 -1.39 -3.00
C SER A 65 5.44 -0.93 -4.46
N THR A 66 5.31 -1.87 -5.38
CA THR A 66 5.00 -1.64 -6.80
C THR A 66 3.52 -1.81 -7.09
N LEU A 67 2.79 -2.44 -6.16
CA LEU A 67 1.34 -2.55 -6.22
C LEU A 67 0.67 -1.26 -5.74
N PRO A 68 -0.49 -0.91 -6.33
CA PRO A 68 -1.31 0.19 -5.83
C PRO A 68 -1.74 -0.06 -4.38
N MET A 69 -1.94 1.04 -3.65
CA MET A 69 -2.45 0.99 -2.28
C MET A 69 -3.74 0.16 -2.22
N ALA A 70 -3.89 -0.65 -1.17
CA ALA A 70 -5.05 -1.52 -1.00
C ALA A 70 -6.39 -0.75 -1.08
N SER A 71 -6.42 0.51 -0.64
CA SER A 71 -7.59 1.39 -0.76
C SER A 71 -7.99 1.71 -2.21
N ALA A 72 -7.03 1.77 -3.12
CA ALA A 72 -7.24 1.99 -4.54
C ALA A 72 -7.53 0.67 -5.28
N ALA A 73 -6.93 -0.43 -4.85
CA ALA A 73 -7.03 -1.73 -5.51
C ALA A 73 -8.24 -2.57 -5.07
N CYS A 74 -8.64 -2.46 -3.80
CA CYS A 74 -9.65 -3.32 -3.18
C CYS A 74 -10.91 -2.52 -2.83
N THR A 75 -11.62 -2.05 -3.86
CA THR A 75 -12.91 -1.35 -3.70
C THR A 75 -13.95 -2.20 -2.96
N GLU A 76 -13.82 -3.52 -3.03
CA GLU A 76 -14.62 -4.51 -2.30
C GLU A 76 -14.51 -4.41 -0.77
N LEU A 77 -13.43 -3.81 -0.25
CA LEU A 77 -13.20 -3.60 1.18
C LEU A 77 -13.71 -2.24 1.67
N VAL A 78 -14.23 -1.40 0.76
CA VAL A 78 -14.73 -0.06 1.10
C VAL A 78 -16.18 -0.14 1.56
N LYS A 79 -16.50 0.56 2.66
CA LYS A 79 -17.85 0.65 3.23
C LYS A 79 -18.38 2.08 3.25
N CYS A 80 -19.68 2.23 3.05
CA CYS A 80 -20.42 3.46 3.33
C CYS A 80 -20.46 3.70 4.85
N GLY A 81 -20.44 4.96 5.28
CA GLY A 81 -20.78 5.35 6.65
C GLY A 81 -22.30 5.41 6.92
N CYS A 82 -23.12 4.96 5.96
CA CYS A 82 -24.57 5.04 6.06
C CYS A 82 -25.09 4.04 7.09
N LYS A 83 -25.95 4.51 7.98
CA LYS A 83 -26.52 3.71 9.07
C LYS A 83 -27.91 3.14 8.74
N SER A 84 -28.58 3.63 7.70
CA SER A 84 -29.94 3.20 7.38
C SER A 84 -29.95 2.10 6.32
N ALA A 85 -30.77 1.08 6.57
CA ALA A 85 -31.14 0.08 5.57
C ALA A 85 -32.10 0.64 4.51
N SER A 86 -32.72 1.80 4.77
CA SER A 86 -33.73 2.45 3.93
C SER A 86 -33.17 3.16 2.68
N GLY A 87 -31.85 3.14 2.47
CA GLY A 87 -31.24 3.59 1.22
C GLY A 87 -30.14 4.64 1.38
N CYS A 88 -29.42 4.88 0.28
CA CYS A 88 -28.24 5.74 0.25
C CYS A 88 -28.57 7.16 -0.22
N GLY A 89 -28.48 8.13 0.68
CA GLY A 89 -28.61 9.55 0.35
C GLY A 89 -27.42 10.12 -0.43
N ALA A 90 -27.50 11.39 -0.85
CA ALA A 90 -26.48 12.08 -1.64
C ALA A 90 -25.10 12.18 -0.95
N ARG A 91 -25.04 12.01 0.38
CA ARG A 91 -23.79 12.01 1.16
C ARG A 91 -23.09 10.65 1.20
N CYS A 92 -23.69 9.59 0.65
CA CYS A 92 -23.09 8.26 0.64
C CYS A 92 -21.81 8.24 -0.22
N SER A 93 -20.71 7.75 0.36
CA SER A 93 -19.43 7.60 -0.36
C SER A 93 -19.52 6.61 -1.51
N CYS A 94 -20.23 5.49 -1.35
CA CYS A 94 -20.45 4.52 -2.43
C CYS A 94 -21.19 5.15 -3.62
N LYS A 95 -22.20 5.99 -3.35
CA LYS A 95 -22.97 6.68 -4.40
C LYS A 95 -22.11 7.72 -5.14
N LYS A 96 -21.31 8.51 -4.41
CA LYS A 96 -20.37 9.48 -5.00
C LYS A 96 -19.30 8.82 -5.86
N ALA A 97 -18.82 7.65 -5.44
CA ALA A 97 -17.83 6.88 -6.19
C ALA A 97 -18.45 6.05 -7.34
N HIS A 98 -19.79 6.05 -7.48
CA HIS A 98 -20.52 5.20 -8.42
C HIS A 98 -20.26 3.69 -8.22
N TRP A 99 -20.04 3.26 -6.98
CA TRP A 99 -19.78 1.86 -6.62
C TRP A 99 -21.02 1.19 -6.04
N LYS A 100 -21.18 -0.11 -6.35
CA LYS A 100 -22.17 -0.96 -5.67
C LYS A 100 -21.80 -1.10 -4.19
N SER A 101 -22.81 -1.11 -3.32
CA SER A 101 -22.59 -1.44 -1.90
C SER A 101 -21.91 -2.82 -1.78
N THR A 102 -20.81 -2.87 -1.02
CA THR A 102 -20.14 -4.12 -0.68
C THR A 102 -20.86 -4.80 0.48
N VAL A 103 -20.54 -6.07 0.76
CA VAL A 103 -21.06 -6.81 1.92
C VAL A 103 -20.72 -6.15 3.27
N PHE A 104 -19.81 -5.18 3.29
CA PHE A 104 -19.44 -4.40 4.47
C PHE A 104 -20.33 -3.19 4.71
N CYS A 105 -21.14 -2.78 3.73
CA CYS A 105 -22.10 -1.71 3.87
C CYS A 105 -23.32 -2.18 4.66
N SER A 106 -23.72 -1.42 5.68
CA SER A 106 -25.05 -1.58 6.31
C SER A 106 -26.20 -1.08 5.42
N CYS A 107 -25.85 -0.43 4.31
CA CYS A 107 -26.76 0.22 3.38
C CYS A 107 -26.85 -0.58 2.06
N LYS A 108 -28.05 -0.75 1.49
CA LYS A 108 -28.23 -1.23 0.11
C LYS A 108 -28.29 -0.04 -0.83
N CYS A 109 -27.17 0.28 -1.48
CA CYS A 109 -27.17 1.18 -2.62
C CYS A 109 -27.25 0.30 -3.88
N ASP A 110 -28.42 0.19 -4.48
CA ASP A 110 -28.52 -0.15 -5.89
C ASP A 110 -28.30 1.12 -6.72
N ARG A 111 -27.74 0.90 -7.91
CA ARG A 111 -27.23 1.90 -8.83
C ARG A 111 -28.17 3.09 -9.02
#